data_AF-A0A6N7ZE26-F1
#
_entry.id   AF-A0A6N7ZE26-F1
#
_cell.length_a   1.000
_cell.length_b   1.000
_cell.length_c   1.000
_cell.angle_alpha   90.00
_cell.angle_beta   90.00
_cell.angle_gamma   90.00
#
_symmetry.space_group_name_H-M   'P 1'
#
loop_
_entity.id
_entity.type
_entity.pdbx_description
1 polymer ?
#
loop_
_entity_poly.entity_id
_entity_poly.type
_entity_poly.pdbx_seq_one_letter_code
_entity_poly.pdbx_strand_id
1 'polypeptide(L)'
;MTDTVYLVIVVACGVLLAVGATLAIVRAERGPSMLDRTVALDVFTTTLVGAIALEAAFSRRTDTIPILVVLSLVGFVGSVTIARFASVEPEDEGRIRTAEEIAAEDAARREAEESERDAAVDAEHHGGAPEGEVR
;
A
#
# COMPACT_ATOMS: atom_id res chain seq x y z
N MET A 1 -39.85 -30.72 -6.41
CA MET A 1 -39.52 -29.44 -7.07
C MET A 1 -38.65 -28.58 -6.18
N THR A 2 -39.04 -28.34 -4.92
CA THR A 2 -38.26 -27.56 -3.95
C THR A 2 -36.86 -28.11 -3.69
N ASP A 3 -36.70 -29.44 -3.56
CA ASP A 3 -35.38 -30.05 -3.32
C ASP A 3 -34.41 -29.88 -4.51
N THR A 4 -34.93 -30.02 -5.74
CA THR A 4 -34.15 -29.80 -6.96
C THR A 4 -33.72 -28.34 -7.08
N VAL A 5 -34.62 -27.40 -6.82
CA VAL A 5 -34.32 -25.96 -6.82
C VAL A 5 -33.28 -25.63 -5.75
N TYR A 6 -33.43 -26.19 -4.55
CA TYR A 6 -32.49 -26.01 -3.46
C TYR A 6 -31.07 -26.49 -3.83
N LEU A 7 -30.96 -27.69 -4.41
CA LEU A 7 -29.67 -28.22 -4.87
C LEU A 7 -29.03 -27.33 -5.94
N VAL A 8 -29.82 -26.87 -6.91
CA VAL A 8 -29.32 -25.95 -7.96
C VAL A 8 -28.78 -24.66 -7.36
N ILE A 9 -29.48 -24.07 -6.38
CA ILE A 9 -29.01 -22.87 -5.68
C ILE A 9 -27.69 -23.12 -4.96
N VAL A 10 -27.59 -24.23 -4.21
CA VAL A 10 -26.37 -24.57 -3.47
C VAL A 10 -25.19 -24.76 -4.41
N VAL A 11 -25.38 -25.50 -5.51
CA VAL A 11 -24.32 -25.69 -6.51
C VAL A 11 -23.93 -24.38 -7.18
N ALA A 12 -24.90 -23.55 -7.58
CA ALA A 12 -24.62 -22.24 -8.19
C ALA A 12 -23.83 -21.33 -7.25
N CYS A 13 -24.24 -21.20 -5.99
CA CYS A 13 -23.50 -20.45 -4.97
C CYS A 13 -22.10 -21.02 -4.77
N GLY A 14 -21.96 -22.35 -4.67
CA GLY A 14 -20.66 -23.01 -4.50
C GLY A 14 -19.71 -22.74 -5.67
N VAL A 15 -20.21 -22.78 -6.90
CA VAL A 15 -19.43 -22.44 -8.10
C VAL A 15 -19.01 -20.96 -8.09
N LEU A 16 -19.93 -20.04 -7.78
CA LEU A 16 -19.61 -18.61 -7.70
C LEU A 16 -18.55 -18.32 -6.63
N LEU A 17 -18.65 -18.95 -5.46
CA LEU A 17 -17.66 -18.83 -4.40
C LEU A 17 -16.30 -19.43 -4.81
N ALA A 18 -16.29 -20.59 -5.47
CA ALA A 18 -15.04 -21.19 -5.96
C ALA A 18 -14.35 -20.30 -7.00
N VAL A 19 -15.13 -19.73 -7.92
CA VAL A 19 -14.63 -18.74 -8.90
C VAL A 19 -14.10 -17.50 -8.18
N GLY A 20 -14.86 -16.94 -7.23
CA GLY A 20 -14.45 -15.78 -6.43
C GLY A 20 -13.15 -16.03 -5.67
N ALA A 21 -13.03 -17.18 -5.01
CA ALA A 21 -11.83 -17.57 -4.27
C ALA A 21 -10.62 -17.72 -5.20
N THR A 22 -10.81 -18.33 -6.37
CA THR A 22 -9.75 -18.46 -7.38
C THR A 22 -9.31 -17.09 -7.90
N LEU A 23 -10.25 -16.20 -8.22
CA LEU A 23 -9.95 -14.84 -8.67
C LEU A 23 -9.22 -14.03 -7.58
N ALA A 24 -9.62 -14.18 -6.32
CA ALA A 24 -8.96 -13.53 -5.19
C ALA A 24 -7.51 -14.01 -5.04
N ILE A 25 -7.24 -15.31 -5.17
CA ILE A 25 -5.86 -15.85 -5.16
C ILE A 25 -5.05 -15.28 -6.32
N VAL A 26 -5.60 -15.30 -7.55
CA VAL A 26 -4.92 -14.75 -8.73
C VAL A 26 -4.60 -13.26 -8.55
N ARG A 27 -5.51 -12.49 -7.92
CA ARG A 27 -5.29 -11.08 -7.59
C ARG A 27 -4.20 -10.91 -6.55
N ALA A 28 -4.17 -11.75 -5.51
CA ALA A 28 -3.16 -11.71 -4.45
C ALA A 28 -1.75 -12.00 -4.98
N GLU A 29 -1.60 -12.90 -5.95
CA GLU A 29 -0.31 -13.20 -6.56
C GLU A 29 0.15 -12.12 -7.56
N ARG A 30 -0.76 -11.59 -8.38
CA ARG A 30 -0.44 -10.63 -9.45
C ARG A 30 -0.56 -9.17 -9.04
N GLY A 31 -0.97 -8.90 -7.80
CA GLY A 31 -1.22 -7.55 -7.31
C GLY A 31 0.05 -6.68 -7.32
N PRO A 32 -0.01 -5.44 -7.87
CA PRO A 32 1.15 -4.57 -8.00
C PRO A 32 1.60 -3.96 -6.67
N SER A 33 0.69 -3.69 -5.74
CA SER A 33 0.98 -3.08 -4.44
C SER A 33 0.72 -4.06 -3.29
N MET A 34 1.42 -3.87 -2.17
CA MET A 34 1.18 -4.65 -0.94
C MET A 34 -0.26 -4.52 -0.46
N LEU A 35 -0.84 -3.31 -0.55
CA LEU A 35 -2.24 -3.04 -0.23
C LEU A 35 -3.20 -3.89 -1.07
N ASP A 36 -2.96 -3.98 -2.37
CA ASP A 36 -3.81 -4.75 -3.28
C ASP A 36 -3.78 -6.25 -2.97
N ARG A 37 -2.60 -6.78 -2.63
CA ARG A 37 -2.45 -8.17 -2.19
C ARG A 37 -3.20 -8.43 -0.89
N THR A 38 -3.12 -7.52 0.07
CA THR A 38 -3.87 -7.63 1.33
C THR A 38 -5.37 -7.59 1.12
N VAL A 39 -5.88 -6.68 0.28
CA VAL A 39 -7.31 -6.61 -0.04
C VAL A 39 -7.77 -7.90 -0.71
N ALA A 40 -6.96 -8.46 -1.62
CA ALA A 40 -7.26 -9.74 -2.25
C ALA A 40 -7.35 -10.89 -1.23
N LEU A 41 -6.47 -10.93 -0.22
CA LEU A 41 -6.53 -11.91 0.86
C LEU A 41 -7.76 -11.75 1.78
N ASP A 42 -8.22 -10.51 2.00
CA ASP A 42 -9.45 -10.24 2.75
C ASP A 42 -10.69 -10.72 1.98
N VAL A 43 -10.73 -10.46 0.66
CA VAL A 43 -11.78 -11.00 -0.22
C VAL A 43 -11.76 -12.52 -0.25
N PHE A 44 -10.58 -13.14 -0.30
CA PHE A 44 -10.44 -14.60 -0.20
C PHE A 44 -11.01 -15.13 1.13
N THR A 45 -10.66 -14.49 2.25
CA THR A 45 -11.18 -14.86 3.58
C THR A 45 -12.69 -14.69 3.67
N THR A 46 -13.23 -13.60 3.13
CA THR A 46 -14.69 -13.37 3.05
C THR A 46 -15.37 -14.44 2.19
N THR A 47 -14.73 -14.88 1.12
CA THR A 47 -15.27 -15.95 0.26
C THR A 47 -15.28 -17.30 0.99
N LEU A 48 -14.25 -17.60 1.80
CA LEU A 48 -14.23 -18.77 2.69
C LEU A 48 -15.35 -18.72 3.72
N VAL A 49 -15.60 -17.56 4.33
CA VAL A 49 -16.75 -17.35 5.22
C VAL A 49 -18.06 -17.66 4.47
N GLY A 50 -18.23 -17.17 3.25
CA GLY A 50 -19.38 -17.50 2.40
C GLY A 50 -19.53 -19.00 2.12
N ALA A 51 -18.41 -19.70 1.86
CA ALA A 51 -18.41 -21.14 1.61
C ALA A 51 -18.82 -21.96 2.85
N ILE A 52 -18.31 -21.58 4.03
CA ILE A 52 -18.68 -22.22 5.29
C ILE A 52 -20.14 -21.90 5.65
N ALA A 53 -20.63 -20.70 5.35
CA ALA A 53 -22.03 -20.35 5.57
C ALA A 53 -22.96 -21.16 4.65
N LEU A 54 -22.55 -21.38 3.40
CA LEU A 54 -23.25 -22.24 2.46
C LEU A 54 -23.26 -23.71 2.94
N GLU A 55 -22.14 -24.20 3.46
CA GLU A 55 -22.03 -25.53 4.07
C GLU A 55 -22.96 -25.66 5.28
N ALA A 56 -22.96 -24.70 6.19
CA ALA A 56 -23.83 -24.71 7.37
C ALA A 56 -25.32 -24.72 6.97
N ALA A 57 -25.67 -23.94 5.94
CA ALA A 57 -27.01 -23.91 5.37
C ALA A 57 -27.40 -25.25 4.71
N PHE A 58 -26.45 -25.93 4.07
CA PHE A 58 -26.64 -27.24 3.44
C PHE A 58 -26.79 -28.37 4.45
N SER A 59 -25.88 -28.43 5.42
CA SER A 59 -25.81 -29.46 6.47
C SER A 59 -26.88 -29.29 7.56
N ARG A 60 -27.57 -28.14 7.60
CA ARG A 60 -28.56 -27.75 8.63
C ARG A 60 -28.00 -27.82 10.05
N ARG A 61 -26.69 -27.63 10.20
CA ARG A 61 -25.97 -27.72 11.47
C ARG A 61 -25.28 -26.39 11.75
N THR A 62 -25.32 -25.96 13.00
CA THR A 62 -24.80 -24.63 13.41
C THR A 62 -23.37 -24.68 13.94
N ASP A 63 -22.74 -25.85 13.99
CA ASP A 63 -21.41 -26.03 14.58
C ASP A 63 -20.32 -25.28 13.81
N THR A 64 -20.57 -24.95 12.55
CA THR A 64 -19.67 -24.16 11.68
C THR A 64 -19.83 -22.64 11.89
N ILE A 65 -20.89 -22.17 12.57
CA ILE A 65 -21.14 -20.73 12.79
C ILE A 65 -20.01 -20.04 13.58
N PRO A 66 -19.46 -20.60 14.67
CA PRO A 66 -18.34 -19.98 15.37
C PRO A 66 -17.11 -19.75 14.47
N ILE A 67 -16.88 -20.63 13.50
CA ILE A 67 -15.76 -20.50 12.55
C ILE A 67 -15.97 -19.26 11.67
N LEU A 68 -17.21 -18.96 11.25
CA LEU A 68 -17.55 -17.76 10.49
C LEU A 68 -17.20 -16.48 11.25
N VAL A 69 -17.52 -16.44 12.54
CA VAL A 69 -17.27 -15.28 13.40
C VAL A 69 -15.76 -15.03 13.53
N VAL A 70 -15.00 -16.08 13.83
CA VAL A 70 -13.54 -15.97 13.97
C VAL A 70 -12.89 -15.54 12.66
N LEU A 71 -13.23 -16.18 11.53
CA LEU A 71 -12.66 -15.84 10.22
C LEU A 71 -13.00 -14.41 9.79
N SER A 72 -14.23 -13.95 10.04
CA SER A 72 -14.64 -12.58 9.71
C SER A 72 -13.85 -11.55 10.50
N LEU A 73 -13.62 -11.80 11.79
CA LEU A 73 -12.81 -10.92 12.64
C LEU A 73 -11.34 -10.93 12.20
N VAL A 74 -10.77 -12.10 11.92
CA VAL A 74 -9.38 -12.24 11.50
C VAL A 74 -9.11 -11.54 10.16
N GLY A 75 -9.98 -11.74 9.15
CA GLY A 75 -9.87 -11.08 7.85
C GLY A 75 -9.91 -9.56 7.97
N PHE A 76 -10.94 -9.06 8.66
CA PHE A 76 -11.12 -7.62 8.89
C PHE A 76 -9.94 -6.98 9.65
N VAL A 77 -9.55 -7.56 10.78
CA VAL A 77 -8.45 -7.02 11.61
C VAL A 77 -7.12 -7.08 10.87
N GLY A 78 -6.84 -8.17 10.15
CA GLY A 78 -5.62 -8.31 9.36
C GLY A 78 -5.52 -7.26 8.26
N SER A 79 -6.60 -7.05 7.50
CA SER A 79 -6.69 -6.05 6.44
C SER A 79 -6.50 -4.62 6.98
N VAL A 80 -7.22 -4.25 8.04
CA VAL A 80 -7.12 -2.91 8.67
C VAL A 80 -5.73 -2.65 9.24
N THR A 81 -5.10 -3.66 9.84
CA THR A 81 -3.75 -3.54 10.41
C THR A 81 -2.75 -3.22 9.31
N ILE A 82 -2.76 -3.99 8.21
CA ILE A 82 -1.83 -3.75 7.10
C ILE A 82 -2.14 -2.42 6.42
N ALA A 83 -3.40 -2.08 6.19
CA ALA A 83 -3.77 -0.79 5.59
C ALA A 83 -3.28 0.41 6.43
N ARG A 84 -3.26 0.28 7.75
CA ARG A 84 -2.75 1.33 8.66
C ARG A 84 -1.23 1.48 8.60
N PHE A 85 -0.49 0.38 8.41
CA PHE A 85 0.98 0.36 8.47
C PHE A 85 1.66 0.29 7.10
N ALA A 86 0.91 0.15 6.01
CA ALA A 86 1.41 0.27 4.66
C ALA A 86 1.66 1.75 4.31
N SER A 87 2.58 2.39 5.02
CA SER A 87 3.18 3.65 4.58
C SER A 87 3.90 3.40 3.25
N VAL A 88 3.64 4.27 2.27
CA VAL A 88 4.21 4.25 0.92
C VAL A 88 5.73 4.11 1.01
N GLU A 89 6.28 2.98 0.58
CA GLU A 89 7.70 2.89 0.25
C GLU A 89 7.92 3.88 -0.91
N PRO A 90 8.71 4.96 -0.74
CA PRO A 90 9.02 5.83 -1.86
C PRO A 90 9.74 4.97 -2.91
N GLU A 91 9.14 4.81 -4.10
CA GLU A 91 9.76 4.08 -5.21
C GLU A 91 11.11 4.68 -5.64
N ASP A 92 11.46 5.85 -5.11
CA ASP A 92 12.74 6.54 -5.30
C ASP A 92 13.86 6.10 -4.34
N GLU A 93 13.59 5.34 -3.28
CA GLU A 93 14.65 4.99 -2.30
C GLU A 93 15.54 3.83 -2.78
N GLY A 94 15.15 3.16 -3.86
CA GLY A 94 15.92 2.10 -4.53
C GLY A 94 16.73 2.54 -5.75
N ARG A 95 16.64 3.80 -6.19
CA ARG A 95 17.47 4.30 -7.29
C ARG A 95 18.84 4.68 -6.73
N ILE A 96 19.83 3.81 -6.92
CA ILE A 96 21.23 4.21 -6.82
C ILE A 96 21.42 5.36 -7.81
N ARG A 97 21.54 6.60 -7.32
CA ARG A 97 21.91 7.76 -8.16
C ARG A 97 23.16 7.37 -8.93
N THR A 98 23.14 7.58 -10.24
CA THR A 98 24.34 7.31 -11.05
C THR A 98 25.43 8.28 -10.61
N ALA A 99 26.71 7.87 -10.69
CA ALA A 99 27.83 8.73 -10.26
C ALA A 99 27.82 10.12 -10.94
N GLU A 100 27.26 10.18 -12.15
CA GLU A 100 27.06 11.42 -12.91
C GLU A 100 26.01 12.35 -12.30
N GLU A 101 24.92 11.80 -11.75
CA GLU A 101 23.84 12.56 -11.11
C GLU A 101 24.31 13.19 -9.78
N ILE A 102 25.13 12.46 -9.01
CA ILE A 102 25.78 12.96 -7.79
C ILE A 102 26.82 14.05 -8.14
N ALA A 103 27.62 13.83 -9.18
CA ALA A 103 28.62 14.80 -9.62
C ALA A 103 27.99 16.10 -10.12
N ALA A 104 26.86 16.02 -10.82
CA ALA A 104 26.11 17.19 -11.29
C ALA A 104 25.52 18.01 -10.13
N GLU A 105 25.01 17.34 -9.10
CA GLU A 105 24.47 18.00 -7.90
C GLU A 105 25.57 18.65 -7.05
N ASP A 106 26.71 17.97 -6.88
CA ASP A 106 27.88 18.54 -6.19
C ASP A 106 28.47 19.73 -6.96
N ALA A 107 28.49 19.69 -8.29
CA ALA A 107 28.93 20.80 -9.12
C ALA A 107 27.96 21.99 -8.99
N ALA A 108 26.65 21.75 -9.10
CA ALA A 108 25.64 22.80 -8.92
C ALA A 108 25.69 23.42 -7.52
N ARG A 109 25.97 22.62 -6.48
CA ARG A 109 26.14 23.11 -5.12
C ARG A 109 27.40 23.96 -4.97
N ARG A 110 28.52 23.57 -5.59
CA ARG A 110 29.76 24.36 -5.58
C ARG A 110 29.59 25.69 -6.32
N GLU A 111 28.91 25.68 -7.46
CA GLU A 111 28.61 26.90 -8.22
C GLU A 111 27.73 27.86 -7.42
N ALA A 112 26.75 27.34 -6.66
CA ALA A 112 25.94 28.15 -5.75
C ALA A 112 26.76 28.72 -4.59
N GLU A 113 27.62 27.91 -3.95
CA GLU A 113 28.51 28.34 -2.87
C GLU A 113 29.55 29.37 -3.36
N GLU A 114 30.04 29.23 -4.60
CA GLU A 114 30.97 30.16 -5.24
C GLU A 114 30.26 31.47 -5.60
N SER A 115 29.05 31.40 -6.16
CA SER A 115 28.22 32.59 -6.43
C SER A 115 27.86 33.35 -5.14
N GLU A 116 27.59 32.63 -4.05
CA GLU A 116 27.32 33.23 -2.74
C GLU A 116 28.58 33.86 -2.12
N ARG A 117 29.75 33.23 -2.30
CA ARG A 117 31.05 33.78 -1.88
C ARG A 117 31.41 35.03 -2.67
N ASP A 118 31.24 35.03 -3.98
CA ASP A 118 31.53 36.18 -4.83
C ASP A 118 30.59 37.34 -4.50
N ALA A 119 29.29 37.06 -4.29
CA ALA A 119 28.35 38.06 -3.80
C ALA A 119 28.72 38.63 -2.41
N ALA A 120 29.28 37.80 -1.52
CA ALA A 120 29.76 38.25 -0.21
C ALA A 120 31.04 39.09 -0.30
N VAL A 121 31.97 38.75 -1.20
CA VAL A 121 33.20 39.50 -1.46
C VAL A 121 32.89 40.87 -2.08
N ASP A 122 31.95 40.93 -3.02
CA ASP A 122 31.50 42.19 -3.62
C ASP A 122 30.76 43.08 -2.61
N ALA A 123 30.00 42.48 -1.69
CA ALA A 123 29.38 43.20 -0.57
C ALA A 123 30.42 43.77 0.41
N GLU A 124 31.52 43.06 0.68
CA GLU A 124 32.64 43.58 1.49
C GLU A 124 33.42 44.69 0.76
N HIS A 125 33.57 44.62 -0.56
CA HIS A 125 34.34 45.61 -1.33
C HIS A 125 33.65 46.99 -1.42
N HIS A 126 32.33 47.06 -1.24
CA HIS A 126 31.58 48.31 -1.14
C HIS A 126 31.56 48.95 0.27
N GLY A 127 32.31 48.39 1.23
CA GLY A 127 32.42 48.90 2.60
C GLY A 127 33.55 49.89 2.88
N GLY A 128 34.14 50.56 1.88
CA GLY A 128 35.07 51.69 2.11
C GLY A 128 34.32 53.03 2.10
N ALA A 129 34.53 54.01 2.98
CA ALA A 129 35.47 54.21 4.08
C ALA A 129 34.91 55.40 4.95
N PRO A 130 35.56 55.83 6.04
CA PRO A 130 34.94 56.41 7.23
C PRO A 130 34.49 57.87 7.08
N GLU A 131 33.24 58.16 7.47
CA GLU A 131 32.82 59.52 7.81
C GLU A 131 33.44 59.91 9.16
N GLY A 132 34.71 60.33 9.10
CA GLY A 132 35.36 61.09 10.15
C GLY A 132 34.89 62.54 10.11
N GLU A 133 33.77 62.85 10.77
CA GLU A 133 33.50 64.22 11.17
C GLU A 133 34.36 64.56 12.40
N VAL A 134 35.42 65.32 12.16
CA VAL A 134 36.16 66.05 13.18
C VAL A 134 35.57 67.46 13.23
N ARG A 135 34.72 67.75 14.22
CA ARG A 135 34.44 69.10 14.74
C ARG A 135 34.03 69.06 16.20
#